data_AF-A0A1I3Y028-F1
#
_entry.id   AF-A0A1I3Y028-F1
#
_cell.length_a   1.000
_cell.length_b   1.000
_cell.length_c   1.000
_cell.angle_alpha   90.00
_cell.angle_beta   90.00
_cell.angle_gamma   90.00
#
_symmetry.space_group_name_H-M   'P 1'
#
loop_
_entity.id
_entity.type
_entity.pdbx_description
1 polymer ?
#
loop_
_entity_poly.entity_id
_entity_poly.type
_entity_poly.pdbx_seq_one_letter_code
_entity_poly.pdbx_strand_id
1 'polypeptide(L)'
;MTNMDLEAMLNSLFDIVHVTDAEGRTIYCTETYEHFIGVSRNEMLGRNIEDFYNLGYFKPTITMRVIRERKKIHTIQTTFQNRKLFVVGTPIFDKEGTFLGVVNISTDITHQEKLQSELNEAKNLSTIYFEELDKYSNEKKEDASFIYRSSSMENIVEMAQRLAQVDSTVILLGESGVGKGMMAKYIHQNSPRKEKHFVQINCGAIPETLLESELFGYEKGAFTGAGKEGKIGLIEKADGGTLFLDEIGELPLRLQVKLLTTLHEKTITRLGGSTPKKIDIKLITATNKNLKKMVENGEFREDLYYRIHVIPMEIPPLRERPEEIPLLTSYFLEYYSRKYCLNKQLSDKCYHILEKYEWPGNVRELENLIERLVVTTKGDIITSEQIPSSIANSVTSSKEGIKVFNLLPIAEAVEEVEKQLLQRALDMYKTTTKMAEALGISQPSVSRKLKKYNIQ
;
A
#
# COMPACT_ATOMS: atom_id res chain seq x y z
N MET A 1 -33.93 -15.66 -48.70
CA MET A 1 -34.50 -15.26 -47.39
C MET A 1 -35.71 -14.42 -47.68
N THR A 2 -36.87 -14.82 -47.17
CA THR A 2 -38.03 -13.91 -47.12
C THR A 2 -37.72 -12.77 -46.14
N ASN A 3 -38.39 -11.62 -46.27
CA ASN A 3 -38.20 -10.50 -45.32
C ASN A 3 -38.43 -10.93 -43.86
N MET A 4 -39.29 -11.93 -43.62
CA MET A 4 -39.56 -12.51 -42.30
C MET A 4 -38.33 -13.15 -41.64
N ASP A 5 -37.47 -13.83 -42.40
CA ASP A 5 -36.29 -14.51 -41.83
C ASP A 5 -35.24 -13.51 -41.34
N LEU A 6 -35.09 -12.38 -42.04
CA LEU A 6 -34.11 -11.34 -41.72
C LEU A 6 -34.51 -10.54 -40.48
N GLU A 7 -35.80 -10.19 -40.34
CA GLU A 7 -36.31 -9.53 -39.13
C GLU A 7 -36.14 -10.41 -37.90
N ALA A 8 -36.45 -11.70 -38.00
CA ALA A 8 -36.27 -12.66 -36.91
C ALA A 8 -34.79 -12.78 -36.49
N MET A 9 -33.86 -12.82 -37.46
CA MET A 9 -32.42 -12.82 -37.17
C MET A 9 -31.97 -11.55 -36.45
N LEU A 10 -32.38 -10.37 -36.93
CA LEU A 10 -32.01 -9.09 -36.32
C LEU A 10 -32.55 -8.94 -34.89
N ASN A 11 -33.78 -9.37 -34.64
CA ASN A 11 -34.39 -9.35 -33.31
C ASN A 11 -33.73 -10.36 -32.34
N SER A 12 -33.15 -11.45 -32.85
CA SER A 12 -32.48 -12.45 -31.99
C SER A 12 -31.02 -12.10 -31.64
N LEU A 13 -30.34 -11.34 -32.50
CA LEU A 13 -28.90 -11.07 -32.37
C LEU A 13 -28.58 -9.73 -31.69
N PHE A 14 -29.50 -8.77 -31.71
CA PHE A 14 -29.23 -7.41 -31.27
C PHE A 14 -30.41 -6.82 -30.52
N ASP A 15 -30.14 -6.27 -29.34
CA ASP A 15 -31.18 -5.70 -28.47
C ASP A 15 -31.85 -4.46 -29.05
N ILE A 16 -31.14 -3.68 -29.87
CA ILE A 16 -31.66 -2.44 -30.47
C ILE A 16 -31.05 -2.28 -31.86
N VAL A 17 -31.87 -2.45 -32.91
CA VAL A 17 -31.47 -2.16 -34.29
C VAL A 17 -32.42 -1.14 -34.89
N HIS A 18 -31.84 -0.17 -35.60
CA HIS A 18 -32.58 0.83 -36.36
C HIS A 18 -31.90 1.04 -37.70
N VAL A 19 -32.67 0.99 -38.78
CA VAL A 19 -32.18 1.08 -40.14
C VAL A 19 -32.88 2.23 -40.85
N THR A 20 -32.11 3.07 -41.54
CA THR A 20 -32.63 4.12 -42.40
C THR A 20 -32.24 3.92 -43.86
N ASP A 21 -33.01 4.54 -44.75
CA ASP A 21 -32.61 4.75 -46.14
C ASP A 21 -31.50 5.81 -46.27
N ALA A 22 -31.19 6.17 -47.52
CA ALA A 22 -30.15 7.13 -47.85
C ALA A 22 -30.43 8.57 -47.42
N GLU A 23 -31.70 8.92 -47.20
CA GLU A 23 -32.17 10.24 -46.76
C GLU A 23 -32.34 10.32 -45.23
N GLY A 24 -32.19 9.20 -44.52
CA GLY A 24 -32.39 9.12 -43.07
C GLY A 24 -33.83 8.80 -42.66
N ARG A 25 -34.68 8.32 -43.57
CA ARG A 25 -36.03 7.84 -43.24
C ARG A 25 -35.95 6.42 -42.71
N THR A 26 -36.66 6.14 -41.62
CA THR A 26 -36.64 4.82 -40.98
C THR A 26 -37.29 3.78 -41.89
N ILE A 27 -36.55 2.72 -42.22
CA ILE A 27 -37.05 1.55 -42.96
C ILE A 27 -37.31 0.37 -42.05
N TYR A 28 -36.60 0.27 -40.92
CA TYR A 28 -36.78 -0.80 -39.95
C TYR A 28 -36.34 -0.37 -38.55
N CYS A 29 -37.00 -0.89 -37.52
CA CYS A 29 -36.48 -0.91 -36.15
C CYS A 29 -37.01 -2.12 -35.39
N THR A 30 -36.23 -2.61 -34.43
CA THR A 30 -36.63 -3.73 -33.56
C THR A 30 -37.80 -3.34 -32.66
N GLU A 31 -38.59 -4.31 -32.20
CA GLU A 31 -39.73 -4.05 -31.29
C GLU A 31 -39.27 -3.45 -29.96
N THR A 32 -38.11 -3.90 -29.49
CA THR A 32 -37.44 -3.38 -28.29
C THR A 32 -37.06 -1.91 -28.40
N TYR A 33 -36.95 -1.34 -29.61
CA TYR A 33 -36.57 0.06 -29.83
C TYR A 33 -37.49 1.03 -29.08
N GLU A 34 -38.80 0.74 -29.02
CA GLU A 34 -39.78 1.54 -28.31
C GLU A 34 -39.50 1.60 -26.80
N HIS A 35 -39.04 0.50 -26.20
CA HIS A 35 -38.71 0.45 -24.77
C HIS A 35 -37.56 1.39 -24.38
N PHE A 36 -36.58 1.59 -25.27
CA PHE A 36 -35.40 2.39 -24.98
C PHE A 36 -35.53 3.85 -25.42
N ILE A 37 -36.22 4.09 -26.54
CA ILE A 37 -36.36 5.42 -27.16
C ILE A 37 -37.69 6.10 -26.80
N GLY A 38 -38.73 5.34 -26.47
CA GLY A 38 -40.05 5.87 -26.10
C GLY A 38 -40.90 6.32 -27.28
N VAL A 39 -40.62 5.81 -28.49
CA VAL A 39 -41.42 6.06 -29.71
C VAL A 39 -41.83 4.72 -30.30
N SER A 40 -43.11 4.59 -30.66
CA SER A 40 -43.61 3.35 -31.23
C SER A 40 -43.01 3.08 -32.61
N ARG A 41 -42.84 1.79 -32.95
CA ARG A 41 -42.33 1.37 -34.28
C ARG A 41 -43.14 2.01 -35.42
N ASN A 42 -44.47 2.04 -35.28
CA ASN A 42 -45.37 2.61 -36.29
C ASN A 42 -45.18 4.11 -36.48
N GLU A 43 -44.84 4.85 -35.43
CA GLU A 43 -44.53 6.27 -35.53
C GLU A 43 -43.17 6.54 -36.18
N MET A 44 -42.20 5.63 -36.01
CA MET A 44 -40.87 5.78 -36.58
C MET A 44 -40.82 5.50 -38.08
N LEU A 45 -41.53 4.46 -38.54
CA LEU A 45 -41.46 3.97 -39.92
C LEU A 45 -41.81 5.07 -40.95
N GLY A 46 -40.96 5.25 -41.96
CA GLY A 46 -41.10 6.24 -43.03
C GLY A 46 -40.77 7.69 -42.63
N ARG A 47 -40.60 7.99 -41.34
CA ARG A 47 -40.24 9.32 -40.85
C ARG A 47 -38.73 9.52 -40.78
N ASN A 48 -38.30 10.77 -40.94
CA ASN A 48 -36.88 11.12 -40.87
C ASN A 48 -36.38 11.09 -39.42
N ILE A 49 -35.23 10.47 -39.20
CA ILE A 49 -34.62 10.34 -37.88
C ILE A 49 -34.27 11.69 -37.23
N GLU A 50 -34.05 12.73 -38.05
CA GLU A 50 -33.74 14.09 -37.60
C GLU A 50 -34.93 14.73 -36.87
N ASP A 51 -36.17 14.39 -37.22
CA ASP A 51 -37.37 14.87 -36.51
C ASP A 51 -37.33 14.46 -35.03
N PHE A 52 -37.00 13.20 -34.75
CA PHE A 52 -36.97 12.65 -33.39
C PHE A 52 -35.79 13.20 -32.57
N TYR A 53 -34.65 13.44 -33.24
CA TYR A 53 -33.54 14.17 -32.63
C TYR A 53 -33.93 15.60 -32.24
N ASN A 54 -34.61 16.33 -33.13
CA ASN A 54 -35.06 17.70 -32.90
C ASN A 54 -36.12 17.79 -31.80
N LEU A 55 -37.02 16.80 -31.73
CA LEU A 55 -38.00 16.65 -30.64
C LEU A 55 -37.37 16.21 -29.31
N GLY A 56 -36.08 15.83 -29.31
CA GLY A 56 -35.34 15.54 -28.10
C GLY A 56 -35.49 14.11 -27.56
N TYR A 57 -36.00 13.18 -28.37
CA TYR A 57 -36.12 11.77 -27.97
C TYR A 57 -34.76 11.13 -27.67
N PHE A 58 -33.71 11.60 -28.34
CA PHE A 58 -32.35 11.18 -28.08
C PHE A 58 -31.34 12.22 -28.57
N LYS A 59 -30.17 12.27 -27.92
CA LYS A 59 -29.04 13.14 -28.32
C LYS A 59 -27.70 12.46 -28.00
N PRO A 60 -26.67 12.57 -28.86
CA PRO A 60 -26.71 13.05 -30.24
C PRO A 60 -27.34 12.02 -31.20
N THR A 61 -27.67 12.41 -32.44
CA THR A 61 -27.97 11.47 -33.54
C THR A 61 -26.72 11.27 -34.40
N ILE A 62 -26.33 10.01 -34.67
CA ILE A 62 -25.18 9.71 -35.53
C ILE A 62 -25.55 9.41 -36.97
N THR A 63 -26.83 9.13 -37.24
CA THR A 63 -27.29 8.63 -38.54
C THR A 63 -26.98 9.61 -39.67
N MET A 64 -27.28 10.89 -39.48
CA MET A 64 -26.98 11.94 -40.48
C MET A 64 -25.48 12.11 -40.71
N ARG A 65 -24.67 11.86 -39.68
CA ARG A 65 -23.22 11.95 -39.78
C ARG A 65 -22.64 10.76 -40.55
N VAL A 66 -23.16 9.55 -40.34
CA VAL A 66 -22.82 8.37 -41.14
C VAL A 66 -23.26 8.54 -42.60
N ILE A 67 -24.44 9.14 -42.83
CA ILE A 67 -24.89 9.50 -44.19
C ILE A 67 -23.86 10.45 -44.82
N ARG A 68 -23.48 11.56 -44.19
CA ARG A 68 -22.53 12.52 -44.79
C ARG A 68 -21.13 11.95 -44.99
N GLU A 69 -20.59 11.26 -44.00
CA GLU A 69 -19.19 10.81 -44.00
C GLU A 69 -19.00 9.45 -44.70
N ARG A 70 -20.07 8.69 -44.92
CA ARG A 70 -20.06 7.33 -45.50
C ARG A 70 -19.09 6.38 -44.79
N LYS A 71 -18.91 6.57 -43.47
CA LYS A 71 -18.00 5.81 -42.62
C LYS A 71 -18.73 5.27 -41.39
N LYS A 72 -18.21 4.17 -40.83
CA LYS A 72 -18.68 3.62 -39.56
C LYS A 72 -18.33 4.58 -38.42
N ILE A 73 -19.32 4.93 -37.61
CA ILE A 73 -19.18 5.87 -36.47
C ILE A 73 -19.78 5.22 -35.23
N HIS A 74 -19.22 5.53 -34.05
CA HIS A 74 -19.77 5.11 -32.77
C HIS A 74 -19.88 6.30 -31.80
N THR A 75 -20.85 6.26 -30.89
CA THR A 75 -21.00 7.26 -29.83
C THR A 75 -21.88 6.75 -28.69
N ILE A 76 -21.95 7.51 -27.59
CA ILE A 76 -22.96 7.31 -26.54
C ILE A 76 -24.12 8.27 -26.80
N GLN A 77 -25.30 7.69 -27.07
CA GLN A 77 -26.56 8.40 -27.22
C GLN A 77 -27.30 8.38 -25.88
N THR A 78 -27.80 9.54 -25.46
CA THR A 78 -28.68 9.66 -24.29
C THR A 78 -30.11 9.76 -24.77
N THR A 79 -31.00 8.91 -24.28
CA THR A 79 -32.42 8.94 -24.62
C THR A 79 -33.17 9.91 -23.71
N PHE A 80 -34.40 10.29 -24.08
CA PHE A 80 -35.26 11.16 -23.27
C PHE A 80 -35.52 10.60 -21.86
N GLN A 81 -35.52 9.28 -21.71
CA GLN A 81 -35.64 8.59 -20.42
C GLN A 81 -34.31 8.52 -19.65
N ASN A 82 -33.29 9.31 -20.02
CA ASN A 82 -31.95 9.31 -19.45
C ASN A 82 -31.18 7.98 -19.55
N ARG A 83 -31.56 7.08 -20.47
CA ARG A 83 -30.76 5.89 -20.74
C ARG A 83 -29.55 6.24 -21.59
N LYS A 84 -28.45 5.52 -21.37
CA LYS A 84 -27.20 5.65 -22.14
C LYS A 84 -27.07 4.45 -23.06
N LEU A 85 -27.13 4.71 -24.36
CA LEU A 85 -26.98 3.69 -25.39
C LEU A 85 -25.63 3.89 -26.09
N PHE A 86 -24.79 2.86 -26.15
CA PHE A 86 -23.64 2.85 -27.05
C PHE A 86 -24.13 2.48 -28.45
N VAL A 87 -24.09 3.44 -29.36
CA VAL A 87 -24.63 3.30 -30.72
C VAL A 87 -23.50 3.21 -31.72
N VAL A 88 -23.57 2.20 -32.60
CA VAL A 88 -22.66 1.99 -33.72
C VAL A 88 -23.45 2.10 -35.03
N GLY A 89 -23.21 3.16 -35.78
CA GLY A 89 -23.82 3.42 -37.08
C GLY A 89 -22.90 2.97 -38.21
N THR A 90 -23.39 2.10 -39.08
CA THR A 90 -22.64 1.49 -40.19
C THR A 90 -23.32 1.78 -41.52
N PRO A 91 -22.63 2.34 -42.52
CA PRO A 91 -23.19 2.60 -43.84
C PRO A 91 -23.44 1.29 -44.60
N ILE A 92 -24.53 1.21 -45.36
CA ILE A 92 -24.91 0.08 -46.20
C ILE A 92 -24.71 0.46 -47.66
N PHE A 93 -24.11 -0.43 -48.45
CA PHE A 93 -23.93 -0.27 -49.89
C PHE A 93 -24.48 -1.50 -50.63
N ASP A 94 -24.95 -1.30 -51.86
CA ASP A 94 -25.27 -2.41 -52.75
C ASP A 94 -24.01 -3.05 -53.37
N LYS A 95 -24.21 -4.06 -54.23
CA LYS A 95 -23.11 -4.76 -54.92
C LYS A 95 -22.36 -3.87 -55.93
N GLU A 96 -22.95 -2.77 -56.36
CA GLU A 96 -22.37 -1.82 -57.32
C GLU A 96 -21.67 -0.65 -56.60
N GLY A 97 -21.74 -0.60 -55.26
CA GLY A 97 -21.13 0.45 -54.43
C GLY A 97 -22.03 1.66 -54.18
N THR A 98 -23.30 1.61 -54.58
CA THR A 98 -24.28 2.67 -54.31
C THR A 98 -24.68 2.64 -52.84
N PHE A 99 -24.68 3.81 -52.19
CA PHE A 99 -25.10 3.93 -50.80
C PHE A 99 -26.61 3.75 -50.65
N LEU A 100 -27.01 2.77 -49.83
CA LEU A 100 -28.41 2.43 -49.58
C LEU A 100 -28.97 3.06 -48.31
N GLY A 101 -28.14 3.27 -47.28
CA GLY A 101 -28.63 3.72 -45.98
C GLY A 101 -27.70 3.40 -44.81
N VAL A 102 -28.24 3.39 -43.59
CA VAL A 102 -27.46 3.20 -42.37
C VAL A 102 -28.11 2.16 -41.47
N VAL A 103 -27.34 1.21 -40.95
CA VAL A 103 -27.72 0.37 -39.81
C VAL A 103 -27.11 0.95 -38.53
N ASN A 104 -27.95 1.27 -37.56
CA ASN A 104 -27.57 1.61 -36.20
C ASN A 104 -27.83 0.41 -35.29
N ILE A 105 -26.81 -0.06 -34.61
CA ILE A 105 -26.91 -1.08 -33.56
C ILE A 105 -26.60 -0.41 -32.24
N SER A 106 -27.45 -0.60 -31.24
CA SER A 106 -27.29 0.04 -29.93
C SER A 106 -27.28 -0.97 -28.80
N THR A 107 -26.45 -0.71 -27.78
CA THR A 107 -26.37 -1.49 -26.54
C THR A 107 -26.64 -0.58 -25.35
N ASP A 108 -27.53 -0.97 -24.43
CA ASP A 108 -27.78 -0.21 -23.19
C ASP A 108 -26.61 -0.38 -22.22
N ILE A 109 -25.94 0.73 -21.90
CA ILE A 109 -24.81 0.80 -20.99
C ILE A 109 -25.12 1.62 -19.73
N THR A 110 -26.40 1.91 -19.47
CA THR A 110 -26.84 2.81 -18.39
C THR A 110 -26.30 2.38 -17.02
N HIS A 111 -26.43 1.09 -16.67
CA HIS A 111 -25.93 0.58 -15.39
C HIS A 111 -24.39 0.56 -15.31
N GLN A 112 -23.72 0.27 -16.43
CA GLN A 112 -22.26 0.24 -16.51
C GLN A 112 -21.64 1.63 -16.33
N GLU A 113 -22.22 2.65 -16.97
CA GLU A 113 -21.84 4.06 -16.79
C GLU A 113 -22.07 4.53 -15.36
N LYS A 114 -23.21 4.18 -14.75
CA LYS A 114 -23.50 4.53 -13.35
C LYS A 114 -22.46 3.95 -12.39
N LEU A 115 -22.15 2.66 -12.52
CA LEU A 115 -21.12 2.00 -11.70
C LEU A 115 -19.73 2.62 -11.91
N GLN A 116 -19.36 2.97 -13.15
CA GLN A 116 -18.08 3.65 -13.41
C GLN A 116 -18.04 5.04 -12.78
N SER A 117 -19.14 5.79 -12.81
CA SER A 117 -19.25 7.10 -12.16
C SER A 117 -19.08 6.97 -10.65
N GLU A 118 -19.80 6.06 -10.00
CA GLU A 118 -19.71 5.81 -8.56
C GLU A 118 -18.28 5.36 -8.15
N LEU A 119 -17.64 4.51 -8.95
CA LEU A 119 -16.25 4.09 -8.72
C LEU A 119 -15.27 5.28 -8.80
N ASN A 120 -15.47 6.18 -9.78
CA ASN A 120 -14.63 7.37 -9.94
C ASN A 120 -14.85 8.38 -8.81
N GLU A 121 -16.08 8.56 -8.35
CA GLU A 121 -16.39 9.39 -7.19
C GLU A 121 -15.74 8.82 -5.92
N ALA A 122 -15.83 7.50 -5.68
CA ALA A 122 -15.17 6.86 -4.56
C ALA A 122 -13.63 7.01 -4.61
N LYS A 123 -13.02 6.92 -5.80
CA LYS A 123 -11.58 7.15 -6.00
C LYS A 123 -11.19 8.61 -5.74
N ASN A 124 -12.01 9.56 -6.20
CA ASN A 124 -11.78 10.99 -5.97
C ASN A 124 -11.92 11.34 -4.49
N LEU A 125 -12.96 10.85 -3.82
CA LEU A 125 -13.13 10.98 -2.38
C LEU A 125 -11.94 10.40 -1.63
N SER A 126 -11.49 9.19 -1.98
CA SER A 126 -10.28 8.59 -1.41
C SER A 126 -9.05 9.49 -1.60
N THR A 127 -8.85 10.06 -2.79
CA THR A 127 -7.76 10.99 -3.08
C THR A 127 -7.84 12.27 -2.24
N ILE A 128 -9.04 12.86 -2.10
CA ILE A 128 -9.29 14.03 -1.27
C ILE A 128 -9.03 13.70 0.21
N TYR A 129 -9.50 12.54 0.68
CA TYR A 129 -9.21 12.06 2.03
C TYR A 129 -7.70 11.88 2.26
N PHE A 130 -6.96 11.34 1.29
CA PHE A 130 -5.50 11.25 1.38
C PHE A 130 -4.83 12.64 1.42
N GLU A 131 -5.30 13.58 0.62
CA GLU A 131 -4.78 14.96 0.62
C GLU A 131 -5.15 15.74 1.89
N GLU A 132 -6.34 15.50 2.46
CA GLU A 132 -6.76 16.05 3.75
C GLU A 132 -5.98 15.42 4.90
N LEU A 133 -5.73 14.11 4.89
CA LEU A 133 -4.87 13.45 5.87
C LEU A 133 -3.42 14.00 5.80
N ASP A 134 -2.91 14.29 4.61
CA ASP A 134 -1.61 14.96 4.43
C ASP A 134 -1.62 16.39 5.00
N LYS A 135 -2.70 17.16 4.78
CA LYS A 135 -2.86 18.51 5.35
C LYS A 135 -3.00 18.50 6.87
N TYR A 136 -3.80 17.60 7.43
CA TYR A 136 -3.93 17.42 8.89
C TYR A 136 -2.61 16.96 9.53
N SER A 137 -1.76 16.22 8.80
CA SER A 137 -0.41 15.87 9.27
C SER A 137 0.52 17.09 9.32
N ASN A 138 0.30 18.11 8.49
CA ASN A 138 1.11 19.33 8.42
C ASN A 138 0.64 20.43 9.40
N GLU A 139 -0.63 20.45 9.81
CA GLU A 139 -1.16 21.47 10.72
C GLU A 139 -0.96 21.14 12.21
N LYS A 140 -0.62 19.90 12.57
CA LYS A 140 -0.08 19.57 13.89
C LYS A 140 1.44 19.51 13.83
N LYS A 141 2.09 20.66 14.02
CA LYS A 141 3.39 20.73 14.70
C LYS A 141 3.21 20.29 16.16
N GLU A 142 2.85 19.03 16.39
CA GLU A 142 3.25 18.35 17.62
C GLU A 142 4.67 17.86 17.34
N ASP A 143 5.63 18.33 18.14
CA ASP A 143 7.05 17.98 18.06
C ASP A 143 7.21 16.45 17.98
N ALA A 144 7.29 15.90 16.77
CA ALA A 144 7.78 14.55 16.56
C ALA A 144 9.30 14.61 16.69
N SER A 145 9.78 14.86 17.92
CA SER A 145 11.16 14.58 18.26
C SER A 145 11.39 13.10 17.94
N PHE A 146 12.36 12.83 17.08
CA PHE A 146 12.74 11.46 16.79
C PHE A 146 13.28 10.86 18.10
N ILE A 147 12.59 9.86 18.65
CA ILE A 147 12.89 9.31 19.98
C ILE A 147 13.97 8.24 19.84
N TYR A 148 15.10 8.45 20.50
CA TYR A 148 16.19 7.48 20.56
C TYR A 148 16.98 7.65 21.86
N ARG A 149 17.72 6.59 22.24
CA ARG A 149 18.61 6.60 23.41
C ARG A 149 19.87 5.75 23.20
N SER A 150 19.82 4.79 22.28
CA SER A 150 20.95 3.90 22.03
C SER A 150 22.09 4.60 21.28
N SER A 151 23.33 4.23 21.60
CA SER A 151 24.53 4.74 20.91
C SER A 151 24.56 4.36 19.43
N SER A 152 23.96 3.23 19.06
CA SER A 152 23.79 2.83 17.66
C SER A 152 22.90 3.81 16.90
N MET A 153 21.78 4.23 17.49
CA MET A 153 20.90 5.23 16.89
C MET A 153 21.48 6.65 16.92
N GLU A 154 22.30 7.01 17.92
CA GLU A 154 22.94 8.32 17.98
C GLU A 154 23.78 8.61 16.73
N ASN A 155 24.63 7.66 16.33
CA ASN A 155 25.43 7.77 15.10
C ASN A 155 24.56 7.89 13.84
N ILE A 156 23.45 7.14 13.78
CA ILE A 156 22.50 7.17 12.66
C ILE A 156 21.81 8.54 12.58
N VAL A 157 21.40 9.10 13.72
CA VAL A 157 20.73 10.40 13.79
C VAL A 157 21.70 11.54 13.43
N GLU A 158 22.95 11.49 13.89
CA GLU A 158 23.98 12.45 13.48
C GLU A 158 24.22 12.40 11.97
N MET A 159 24.31 11.19 11.40
CA MET A 159 24.43 11.01 9.96
C MET A 159 23.20 11.58 9.24
N ALA A 160 21.99 11.30 9.74
CA ALA A 160 20.74 11.85 9.19
C ALA A 160 20.72 13.38 9.21
N GLN A 161 21.21 14.04 10.26
CA GLN A 161 21.32 15.50 10.34
C GLN A 161 22.26 16.07 9.27
N ARG A 162 23.43 15.44 9.06
CA ARG A 162 24.37 15.85 8.00
C ARG A 162 23.75 15.67 6.62
N LEU A 163 23.09 14.52 6.40
CA LEU A 163 22.40 14.22 5.15
C LEU A 163 21.19 15.11 4.90
N ALA A 164 20.57 15.67 5.94
CA ALA A 164 19.49 16.63 5.79
C ALA A 164 19.94 17.90 5.05
N GLN A 165 21.19 18.33 5.21
CA GLN A 165 21.74 19.57 4.63
C GLN A 165 22.15 19.47 3.15
N VAL A 166 22.19 18.26 2.58
CA VAL A 166 22.64 18.02 1.19
C VAL A 166 21.57 17.35 0.35
N ASP A 167 21.66 17.44 -0.97
CA ASP A 167 20.69 16.83 -1.91
C ASP A 167 21.10 15.40 -2.36
N SER A 168 22.05 14.77 -1.68
CA SER A 168 22.44 13.38 -1.94
C SER A 168 21.28 12.40 -1.68
N THR A 169 21.14 11.39 -2.55
CA THR A 169 20.19 10.31 -2.35
C THR A 169 20.56 9.47 -1.13
N VAL A 170 19.57 9.20 -0.28
CA VAL A 170 19.72 8.36 0.91
C VAL A 170 18.89 7.08 0.73
N ILE A 171 19.47 5.92 1.06
CA ILE A 171 18.73 4.66 1.14
C ILE A 171 18.68 4.16 2.59
N LEU A 172 17.47 4.01 3.12
CA LEU A 172 17.20 3.50 4.45
C LEU A 172 16.99 1.99 4.39
N LEU A 173 17.87 1.25 5.05
CA LEU A 173 17.87 -0.21 5.12
C LEU A 173 17.41 -0.65 6.51
N GLY A 174 16.71 -1.77 6.58
CA GLY A 174 16.32 -2.38 7.86
C GLY A 174 14.97 -3.09 7.77
N GLU A 175 14.65 -3.86 8.81
CA GLU A 175 13.43 -4.66 8.88
C GLU A 175 12.14 -3.83 8.80
N SER A 176 11.01 -4.49 8.60
CA SER A 176 9.72 -3.80 8.65
C SER A 176 9.44 -3.33 10.08
N GLY A 177 8.89 -2.12 10.22
CA GLY A 177 8.51 -1.56 11.51
C GLY A 177 9.64 -0.93 12.34
N VAL A 178 10.88 -0.83 11.84
CA VAL A 178 12.00 -0.19 12.58
C VAL A 178 11.93 1.34 12.64
N GLY A 179 11.06 1.98 11.84
CA GLY A 179 10.91 3.43 11.80
C GLY A 179 11.54 4.12 10.58
N LYS A 180 11.78 3.43 9.46
CA LYS A 180 12.31 4.01 8.22
C LYS A 180 11.54 5.26 7.75
N GLY A 181 10.20 5.22 7.79
CA GLY A 181 9.37 6.38 7.44
C GLY A 181 9.55 7.58 8.39
N MET A 182 9.72 7.33 9.69
CA MET A 182 10.01 8.39 10.67
C MET A 182 11.40 9.00 10.44
N MET A 183 12.40 8.18 10.10
CA MET A 183 13.73 8.65 9.73
C MET A 183 13.70 9.51 8.46
N ALA A 184 12.94 9.10 7.44
CA ALA A 184 12.77 9.91 6.22
C ALA A 184 12.13 11.28 6.50
N LYS A 185 11.08 11.30 7.35
CA LYS A 185 10.46 12.55 7.82
C LYS A 185 11.44 13.42 8.60
N TYR A 186 12.23 12.82 9.50
CA TYR A 186 13.26 13.52 10.27
C TYR A 186 14.29 14.18 9.35
N ILE A 187 14.80 13.47 8.33
CA ILE A 187 15.73 14.03 7.34
C ILE A 187 15.09 15.22 6.60
N HIS A 188 13.83 15.11 6.21
CA HIS A 188 13.10 16.18 5.52
C HIS A 188 12.91 17.42 6.42
N GLN A 189 12.43 17.24 7.64
CA GLN A 189 12.16 18.33 8.60
C GLN A 189 13.42 19.11 8.99
N ASN A 190 14.58 18.45 8.96
CA ASN A 190 15.87 19.06 9.23
C ASN A 190 16.57 19.60 7.97
N SER A 191 15.95 19.51 6.79
CA SER A 191 16.55 19.96 5.52
C SER A 191 16.21 21.41 5.17
N PRO A 192 16.95 22.04 4.25
CA PRO A 192 16.55 23.32 3.66
C PRO A 192 15.17 23.28 2.96
N ARG A 193 14.67 22.08 2.65
CA ARG A 193 13.37 21.83 1.99
C ARG A 193 12.24 21.56 2.99
N LYS A 194 12.41 21.78 4.30
CA LYS A 194 11.42 21.45 5.35
C LYS A 194 10.05 22.11 5.22
N GLU A 195 9.95 23.26 4.56
CA GLU A 195 8.68 23.97 4.29
C GLU A 195 8.10 23.61 2.91
N LYS A 196 8.71 22.65 2.20
CA LYS A 196 8.27 22.16 0.88
C LYS A 196 7.56 20.81 1.04
N HIS A 197 6.92 20.34 -0.03
CA HIS A 197 6.20 19.07 0.00
C HIS A 197 7.12 17.89 0.35
N PHE A 198 6.67 17.07 1.30
CA PHE A 198 7.19 15.73 1.55
C PHE A 198 6.19 14.73 0.98
N VAL A 199 6.53 14.10 -0.13
CA VAL A 199 5.65 13.12 -0.78
C VAL A 199 6.14 11.71 -0.44
N GLN A 200 5.34 10.97 0.31
CA GLN A 200 5.61 9.58 0.66
C GLN A 200 4.81 8.63 -0.23
N ILE A 201 5.49 7.65 -0.80
CA ILE A 201 4.88 6.62 -1.66
C ILE A 201 5.34 5.26 -1.19
N ASN A 202 4.40 4.38 -0.85
CA ASN A 202 4.70 2.97 -0.59
C ASN A 202 4.50 2.18 -1.89
N CYS A 203 5.59 1.70 -2.48
CA CYS A 203 5.56 0.99 -3.76
C CYS A 203 4.84 -0.37 -3.68
N GLY A 204 4.78 -1.00 -2.51
CA GLY A 204 4.06 -2.25 -2.29
C GLY A 204 2.56 -2.10 -2.02
N ALA A 205 2.08 -0.89 -1.69
CA ALA A 205 0.67 -0.66 -1.35
C ALA A 205 -0.22 -0.38 -2.58
N ILE A 206 0.37 0.09 -3.69
CA ILE A 206 -0.37 0.46 -4.90
C ILE A 206 -0.38 -0.74 -5.87
N PRO A 207 -1.54 -1.16 -6.39
CA PRO A 207 -1.60 -2.21 -7.41
C PRO A 207 -0.72 -1.89 -8.61
N GLU A 208 0.02 -2.89 -9.10
CA GLU A 208 0.98 -2.73 -10.21
C GLU A 208 0.34 -2.05 -11.44
N THR A 209 -0.91 -2.37 -11.74
CA THR A 209 -1.66 -1.81 -12.88
C THR A 209 -1.90 -0.31 -12.77
N LEU A 210 -1.94 0.24 -11.56
CA LEU A 210 -2.17 1.67 -11.30
C LEU A 210 -0.88 2.41 -10.98
N LEU A 211 0.15 1.70 -10.50
CA LEU A 211 1.39 2.27 -9.99
C LEU A 211 2.07 3.21 -11.00
N GLU A 212 2.09 2.87 -12.29
CA GLU A 212 2.66 3.75 -13.31
C GLU A 212 1.91 5.09 -13.40
N SER A 213 0.57 5.04 -13.41
CA SER A 213 -0.28 6.22 -13.52
C SER A 213 -0.29 7.09 -12.27
N GLU A 214 -0.13 6.48 -11.10
CA GLU A 214 -0.01 7.19 -9.82
C GLU A 214 1.35 7.88 -9.70
N LEU A 215 2.45 7.18 -10.01
CA LEU A 215 3.80 7.75 -9.91
C LEU A 215 4.03 8.88 -10.92
N PHE A 216 3.71 8.62 -12.20
CA PHE A 216 4.11 9.49 -13.31
C PHE A 216 3.00 10.40 -13.82
N GLY A 217 1.75 10.15 -13.46
CA GLY A 217 0.61 10.88 -14.00
C GLY A 217 0.33 10.55 -15.47
N TYR A 218 -0.77 11.09 -16.00
CA TYR A 218 -1.19 10.85 -17.38
C TYR A 218 -1.82 12.09 -18.00
N GLU A 219 -1.69 12.23 -19.31
CA GLU A 219 -2.41 13.24 -20.09
C GLU A 219 -3.82 12.79 -20.46
N LYS A 220 -4.69 13.74 -20.83
CA LYS A 220 -6.06 13.42 -21.27
C LYS A 220 -6.02 12.42 -22.43
N GLY A 221 -6.83 11.37 -22.34
CA GLY A 221 -6.95 10.36 -23.40
C GLY A 221 -5.74 9.43 -23.55
N ALA A 222 -4.83 9.36 -22.58
CA ALA A 222 -3.67 8.46 -22.63
C ALA A 222 -4.03 6.96 -22.72
N PHE A 223 -5.17 6.56 -22.15
CA PHE A 223 -5.70 5.19 -22.21
C PHE A 223 -7.23 5.19 -22.02
N THR A 224 -7.88 4.05 -22.29
CA THR A 224 -9.31 3.85 -22.08
C THR A 224 -9.65 3.94 -20.58
N GLY A 225 -10.38 4.99 -20.18
CA GLY A 225 -10.67 5.29 -18.76
C GLY A 225 -9.84 6.43 -18.16
N ALA A 226 -8.93 7.03 -18.93
CA ALA A 226 -8.23 8.24 -18.51
C ALA A 226 -9.23 9.40 -18.34
N GLY A 227 -9.17 10.09 -17.19
CA GLY A 227 -9.99 11.27 -16.93
C GLY A 227 -9.78 12.36 -17.99
N LYS A 228 -10.85 13.12 -18.27
CA LYS A 228 -10.84 14.18 -19.31
C LYS A 228 -9.80 15.28 -19.06
N GLU A 229 -9.36 15.44 -17.81
CA GLU A 229 -8.43 16.49 -17.38
C GLU A 229 -6.98 15.97 -17.22
N GLY A 230 -6.74 14.66 -17.37
CA GLY A 230 -5.47 14.05 -17.00
C GLY A 230 -5.28 13.95 -15.47
N LYS A 231 -4.09 13.54 -15.04
CA LYS A 231 -3.71 13.45 -13.62
C LYS A 231 -2.23 13.79 -13.44
N ILE A 232 -1.94 14.62 -12.43
CA ILE A 232 -0.56 14.91 -11.99
C ILE A 232 -0.03 13.71 -11.20
N GLY A 233 1.17 13.24 -11.54
CA GLY A 233 1.82 12.14 -10.84
C GLY A 233 2.36 12.55 -9.47
N LEU A 234 2.48 11.58 -8.56
CA LEU A 234 3.02 11.80 -7.22
C LEU A 234 4.46 12.31 -7.24
N ILE A 235 5.29 11.85 -8.19
CA ILE A 235 6.66 12.34 -8.35
C ILE A 235 6.66 13.82 -8.75
N GLU A 236 5.73 14.23 -9.61
CA GLU A 236 5.58 15.64 -10.01
C GLU A 236 5.08 16.51 -8.85
N LYS A 237 4.23 15.97 -7.95
CA LYS A 237 3.81 16.68 -6.72
C LYS A 237 4.98 16.95 -5.76
N ALA A 238 6.04 16.15 -5.82
CA ALA A 238 7.23 16.29 -4.98
C ALA A 238 8.21 17.38 -5.46
N ASP A 239 7.94 18.01 -6.60
CA ASP A 239 8.83 19.02 -7.20
C ASP A 239 9.16 20.17 -6.24
N GLY A 240 10.45 20.51 -6.15
CA GLY A 240 11.02 21.46 -5.18
C GLY A 240 11.09 20.93 -3.73
N GLY A 241 10.61 19.72 -3.47
CA GLY A 241 10.48 19.11 -2.15
C GLY A 241 11.32 17.84 -1.98
N THR A 242 10.79 16.88 -1.23
CA THR A 242 11.40 15.57 -0.95
C THR A 242 10.46 14.45 -1.37
N LEU A 243 10.98 13.49 -2.13
CA LEU A 243 10.28 12.26 -2.50
C LEU A 243 10.82 11.11 -1.65
N PHE A 244 9.93 10.47 -0.88
CA PHE A 244 10.23 9.26 -0.12
C PHE A 244 9.56 8.04 -0.77
N LEU A 245 10.36 7.11 -1.26
CA LEU A 245 9.90 5.84 -1.85
C LEU A 245 10.14 4.70 -0.85
N ASP A 246 9.07 4.27 -0.18
CA ASP A 246 9.09 3.14 0.74
C ASP A 246 8.87 1.83 0.00
N GLU A 247 9.54 0.78 0.47
CA GLU A 247 9.60 -0.54 -0.17
C GLU A 247 9.99 -0.49 -1.67
N ILE A 248 11.07 0.24 -2.00
CA ILE A 248 11.57 0.41 -3.39
C ILE A 248 11.84 -0.93 -4.09
N GLY A 249 12.14 -1.98 -3.32
CA GLY A 249 12.32 -3.34 -3.83
C GLY A 249 11.05 -4.00 -4.38
N GLU A 250 9.86 -3.40 -4.19
CA GLU A 250 8.60 -3.87 -4.77
C GLU A 250 8.31 -3.26 -6.15
N LEU A 251 9.17 -2.37 -6.67
CA LEU A 251 8.95 -1.77 -7.99
C LEU A 251 9.11 -2.80 -9.12
N PRO A 252 8.14 -2.91 -10.04
CA PRO A 252 8.28 -3.71 -11.25
C PRO A 252 9.44 -3.24 -12.13
N LEU A 253 10.16 -4.17 -12.77
CA LEU A 253 11.33 -3.89 -13.62
C LEU A 253 11.07 -2.79 -14.67
N ARG A 254 9.88 -2.78 -15.28
CA ARG A 254 9.50 -1.76 -16.27
C ARG A 254 9.49 -0.34 -15.67
N LEU A 255 9.01 -0.20 -14.43
CA LEU A 255 8.97 1.09 -13.74
C LEU A 255 10.33 1.50 -13.20
N GLN A 256 11.20 0.54 -12.89
CA GLN A 256 12.60 0.82 -12.51
C GLN A 256 13.34 1.58 -13.63
N VAL A 257 13.10 1.24 -14.90
CA VAL A 257 13.68 1.97 -16.05
C VAL A 257 13.19 3.41 -16.08
N LYS A 258 11.88 3.62 -15.96
CA LYS A 258 11.28 4.95 -16.03
C LYS A 258 11.70 5.84 -14.85
N LEU A 259 11.80 5.25 -13.65
CA LEU A 259 12.33 5.91 -12.47
C LEU A 259 13.81 6.29 -12.69
N LEU A 260 14.63 5.38 -13.21
CA LEU A 260 16.04 5.67 -13.52
C LEU A 260 16.18 6.86 -14.49
N THR A 261 15.42 6.88 -15.59
CA THR A 261 15.40 8.00 -16.54
C THR A 261 15.01 9.30 -15.83
N THR A 262 13.97 9.25 -14.98
CA THR A 262 13.49 10.41 -14.23
C THR A 262 14.56 10.96 -13.28
N LEU A 263 15.26 10.07 -12.57
CA LEU A 263 16.34 10.46 -11.65
C LEU A 263 17.60 10.93 -12.38
N HIS A 264 17.90 10.39 -13.55
CA HIS A 264 19.09 10.74 -14.33
C HIS A 264 18.91 12.09 -15.04
N GLU A 265 17.82 12.26 -15.79
CA GLU A 265 17.54 13.44 -16.60
C GLU A 265 16.94 14.59 -15.78
N LYS A 266 16.49 14.32 -14.55
CA LYS A 266 15.71 15.24 -13.71
C LYS A 266 14.47 15.75 -14.44
N THR A 267 13.84 14.88 -15.21
CA THR A 267 12.63 15.17 -15.97
C THR A 267 11.61 14.06 -15.84
N ILE A 268 10.34 14.44 -15.82
CA ILE A 268 9.21 13.51 -15.79
C ILE A 268 8.37 13.66 -17.07
N THR A 269 7.97 12.52 -17.63
CA THR A 269 7.05 12.47 -18.78
C THR A 269 5.80 11.70 -18.38
N ARG A 270 4.65 12.35 -18.46
CA ARG A 270 3.34 11.75 -18.17
C ARG A 270 3.01 10.67 -19.19
N LEU A 271 2.21 9.68 -18.80
CA LEU A 271 1.69 8.68 -19.74
C LEU A 271 0.89 9.35 -20.86
N GLY A 272 1.17 8.95 -22.10
CA GLY A 272 0.56 9.51 -23.30
C GLY A 272 1.07 10.92 -23.69
N GLY A 273 1.87 11.56 -22.84
CA GLY A 273 2.49 12.85 -23.11
C GLY A 273 3.85 12.69 -23.80
N SER A 274 4.24 13.72 -24.56
CA SER A 274 5.56 13.79 -25.22
C SER A 274 6.46 14.88 -24.65
N THR A 275 5.92 15.76 -23.80
CA THR A 275 6.67 16.89 -23.23
C THR A 275 7.27 16.53 -21.87
N PRO A 276 8.61 16.41 -21.76
CA PRO A 276 9.26 16.22 -20.47
C PRO A 276 9.18 17.51 -19.64
N LYS A 277 8.87 17.38 -18.36
CA LYS A 277 8.88 18.48 -17.39
C LYS A 277 10.08 18.32 -16.45
N LYS A 278 10.89 19.37 -16.28
CA LYS A 278 11.98 19.36 -15.31
C LYS A 278 11.43 19.30 -13.89
N ILE A 279 12.09 18.52 -13.04
CA ILE A 279 11.77 18.38 -11.62
C ILE A 279 13.04 18.49 -10.78
N ASP A 280 12.93 19.06 -9.59
CA ASP A 280 13.99 19.11 -8.60
C ASP A 280 13.56 18.46 -7.29
N ILE A 281 13.93 17.20 -7.09
CA ILE A 281 13.53 16.40 -5.93
C ILE A 281 14.75 15.93 -5.15
N LYS A 282 14.67 16.02 -3.82
CA LYS A 282 15.54 15.25 -2.93
C LYS A 282 14.95 13.85 -2.78
N LEU A 283 15.73 12.82 -3.09
CA LEU A 283 15.27 11.42 -3.04
C LEU A 283 15.70 10.73 -1.75
N ILE A 284 14.74 10.12 -1.07
CA ILE A 284 14.98 9.15 0.01
C ILE A 284 14.28 7.85 -0.39
N THR A 285 14.97 6.72 -0.30
CA THR A 285 14.38 5.41 -0.56
C THR A 285 14.47 4.53 0.68
N ALA A 286 13.59 3.54 0.80
CA ALA A 286 13.62 2.56 1.87
C ALA A 286 13.29 1.17 1.35
N THR A 287 13.85 0.14 1.99
CA THR A 287 13.53 -1.27 1.71
C THR A 287 13.93 -2.16 2.88
N ASN A 288 13.20 -3.25 3.07
CA ASN A 288 13.61 -4.36 3.92
C ASN A 288 14.28 -5.51 3.14
N LYS A 289 14.27 -5.48 1.80
CA LYS A 289 14.86 -6.51 0.94
C LYS A 289 16.34 -6.26 0.68
N ASN A 290 17.08 -7.34 0.45
CA ASN A 290 18.47 -7.27 0.01
C ASN A 290 18.53 -6.97 -1.50
N LEU A 291 18.63 -5.68 -1.87
CA LEU A 291 18.65 -5.26 -3.27
C LEU A 291 19.80 -5.87 -4.06
N LYS A 292 20.97 -6.09 -3.45
CA LYS A 292 22.12 -6.70 -4.13
C LYS A 292 21.80 -8.12 -4.61
N LYS A 293 21.17 -8.95 -3.76
CA LYS A 293 20.68 -10.28 -4.16
C LYS A 293 19.59 -10.19 -5.23
N MET A 294 18.71 -9.19 -5.17
CA MET A 294 17.70 -8.99 -6.21
C MET A 294 18.32 -8.62 -7.56
N VAL A 295 19.44 -7.89 -7.58
CA VAL A 295 20.21 -7.64 -8.82
C VAL A 295 20.80 -8.94 -9.35
N GLU A 296 21.42 -9.76 -8.49
CA GLU A 296 21.97 -11.07 -8.87
C GLU A 296 20.89 -12.01 -9.46
N ASN A 297 19.66 -11.92 -8.96
CA ASN A 297 18.51 -12.70 -9.43
C ASN A 297 17.78 -12.08 -10.64
N GLY A 298 18.16 -10.88 -11.10
CA GLY A 298 17.48 -10.18 -12.19
C GLY A 298 16.12 -9.56 -11.82
N GLU A 299 15.78 -9.47 -10.54
CA GLU A 299 14.54 -8.88 -10.01
C GLU A 299 14.66 -7.35 -9.81
N PHE A 300 15.90 -6.84 -9.76
CA PHE A 300 16.20 -5.42 -9.65
C PHE A 300 17.31 -5.03 -10.62
N ARG A 301 17.21 -3.86 -11.25
CA ARG A 301 18.22 -3.42 -12.21
C ARG A 301 19.46 -2.88 -11.52
N GLU A 302 20.62 -3.30 -12.02
CA GLU A 302 21.93 -2.87 -11.52
C GLU A 302 22.15 -1.36 -11.64
N ASP A 303 21.73 -0.76 -12.76
CA ASP A 303 21.87 0.69 -13.01
C ASP A 303 21.07 1.54 -12.01
N LEU A 304 19.83 1.15 -11.72
CA LEU A 304 19.02 1.80 -10.69
C LEU A 304 19.60 1.59 -9.29
N TYR A 305 20.11 0.38 -9.00
CA TYR A 305 20.74 0.08 -7.72
C TYR A 305 21.86 1.07 -7.41
N TYR A 306 22.82 1.26 -8.32
CA TYR A 306 23.90 2.23 -8.11
C TYR A 306 23.41 3.69 -8.06
N ARG A 307 22.31 4.02 -8.75
CA ARG A 307 21.75 5.39 -8.71
C ARG A 307 21.10 5.73 -7.37
N ILE A 308 20.49 4.75 -6.69
CA ILE A 308 19.82 4.97 -5.40
C ILE A 308 20.70 4.63 -4.20
N HIS A 309 21.65 3.71 -4.35
CA HIS A 309 22.52 3.21 -3.29
C HIS A 309 23.75 4.11 -3.09
N VAL A 310 23.53 5.42 -2.97
CA VAL A 310 24.61 6.41 -2.82
C VAL A 310 25.09 6.47 -1.37
N ILE A 311 24.15 6.64 -0.43
CA ILE A 311 24.44 6.70 0.99
C ILE A 311 23.49 5.75 1.74
N PRO A 312 23.93 4.53 2.05
CA PRO A 312 23.15 3.58 2.83
C PRO A 312 23.16 3.93 4.32
N MET A 313 21.98 3.83 4.94
CA MET A 313 21.78 4.01 6.37
C MET A 313 20.98 2.82 6.89
N GLU A 314 21.63 1.97 7.66
CA GLU A 314 21.03 0.76 8.23
C GLU A 314 20.44 1.07 9.61
N ILE A 315 19.13 0.86 9.75
CA ILE A 315 18.39 1.09 11.00
C ILE A 315 18.27 -0.26 11.72
N PRO A 316 18.85 -0.40 12.92
CA PRO A 316 18.84 -1.66 13.64
C PRO A 316 17.44 -2.03 14.13
N PRO A 317 17.14 -3.34 14.19
CA PRO A 317 15.91 -3.83 14.78
C PRO A 317 15.83 -3.50 16.28
N LEU A 318 14.61 -3.47 16.82
CA LEU A 318 14.34 -3.05 18.21
C LEU A 318 15.07 -3.92 19.25
N ARG A 319 15.24 -5.22 18.96
CA ARG A 319 16.03 -6.16 19.79
C ARG A 319 17.50 -5.80 19.97
N GLU A 320 18.08 -5.03 19.05
CA GLU A 320 19.47 -4.55 19.13
C GLU A 320 19.58 -3.20 19.85
N ARG A 321 18.44 -2.61 20.23
CA ARG A 321 18.35 -1.34 20.97
C ARG A 321 17.36 -1.43 22.15
N PRO A 322 17.55 -2.38 23.08
CA PRO A 322 16.61 -2.62 24.17
C PRO A 322 16.43 -1.41 25.10
N GLU A 323 17.44 -0.54 25.21
CA GLU A 323 17.41 0.70 26.00
C GLU A 323 16.33 1.70 25.53
N GLU A 324 15.85 1.56 24.29
CA GLU A 324 14.78 2.39 23.72
C GLU A 324 13.38 1.87 24.04
N ILE A 325 13.24 0.58 24.40
CA ILE A 325 11.94 -0.05 24.64
C ILE A 325 11.18 0.68 25.77
N PRO A 326 11.77 0.98 26.94
CA PRO A 326 11.05 1.69 28.01
C PRO A 326 10.65 3.11 27.62
N LEU A 327 11.51 3.80 26.84
CA LEU A 327 11.27 5.16 26.39
C LEU A 327 10.12 5.22 25.38
N LEU A 328 10.16 4.34 24.37
CA LEU A 328 9.10 4.20 23.36
C LEU A 328 7.79 3.76 24.00
N THR A 329 7.85 2.80 24.93
CA THR A 329 6.68 2.32 25.69
C THR A 329 6.00 3.47 26.42
N SER A 330 6.78 4.29 27.13
CA SER A 330 6.26 5.42 27.91
C SER A 330 5.68 6.50 26.99
N TYR A 331 6.34 6.78 25.87
CA TYR A 331 5.84 7.70 24.86
C TYR A 331 4.49 7.25 24.28
N PHE A 332 4.37 6.00 23.81
CA PHE A 332 3.12 5.48 23.26
C PHE A 332 2.03 5.43 24.32
N LEU A 333 2.37 5.05 25.56
CA LEU A 333 1.41 5.05 26.68
C LEU A 333 0.83 6.44 26.89
N GLU A 334 1.67 7.47 26.96
CA GLU A 334 1.26 8.86 27.14
C GLU A 334 0.44 9.36 25.93
N TYR A 335 0.90 9.08 24.71
CA TYR A 335 0.23 9.44 23.47
C TYR A 335 -1.19 8.89 23.42
N TYR A 336 -1.37 7.58 23.62
CA TYR A 336 -2.69 6.95 23.55
C TYR A 336 -3.57 7.25 24.77
N SER A 337 -2.97 7.42 25.95
CA SER A 337 -3.70 7.89 27.14
C SER A 337 -4.31 9.27 26.90
N ARG A 338 -3.55 10.21 26.35
CA ARG A 338 -4.06 11.54 25.96
C ARG A 338 -5.09 11.46 24.84
N LYS A 339 -4.81 10.70 23.79
CA LYS A 339 -5.70 10.55 22.63
C LYS A 339 -7.09 10.02 23.01
N TYR A 340 -7.14 9.09 23.97
CA TYR A 340 -8.39 8.47 24.42
C TYR A 340 -8.95 9.05 25.72
N CYS A 341 -8.33 10.12 26.25
CA CYS A 341 -8.70 10.73 27.54
C CYS A 341 -8.74 9.71 28.70
N LEU A 342 -7.79 8.76 28.69
CA LEU A 342 -7.61 7.74 29.72
C LEU A 342 -6.37 8.06 30.55
N ASN A 343 -6.34 7.64 31.80
CA ASN A 343 -5.14 7.68 32.62
C ASN A 343 -4.65 6.24 32.83
N LYS A 344 -3.60 5.85 32.11
CA LYS A 344 -3.03 4.50 32.19
C LYS A 344 -1.59 4.55 32.67
N GLN A 345 -1.23 3.59 33.52
CA GLN A 345 0.13 3.36 33.97
C GLN A 345 0.51 1.90 33.75
N LEU A 346 1.77 1.63 33.37
CA LEU A 346 2.28 0.26 33.31
C LEU A 346 2.95 -0.10 34.63
N SER A 347 2.73 -1.34 35.11
CA SER A 347 3.50 -1.89 36.23
C SER A 347 4.96 -2.18 35.83
N ASP A 348 5.89 -2.14 36.79
CA ASP A 348 7.31 -2.43 36.54
C ASP A 348 7.55 -3.81 35.90
N LYS A 349 6.72 -4.81 36.27
CA LYS A 349 6.78 -6.14 35.67
C LYS A 349 6.47 -6.13 34.17
N CYS A 350 5.60 -5.21 33.72
CA CYS A 350 5.31 -5.05 32.30
C CYS A 350 6.56 -4.57 31.56
N TYR A 351 7.23 -3.52 32.04
CA TYR A 351 8.47 -3.02 31.44
C TYR A 351 9.51 -4.12 31.30
N HIS A 352 9.71 -4.93 32.34
CA HIS A 352 10.65 -6.05 32.30
C HIS A 352 10.32 -7.12 31.25
N ILE A 353 9.03 -7.42 31.04
CA ILE A 353 8.60 -8.36 30.00
C ILE A 353 8.83 -7.76 28.61
N LEU A 354 8.49 -6.48 28.43
CA LEU A 354 8.62 -5.78 27.17
C LEU A 354 10.09 -5.64 26.73
N GLU A 355 11.00 -5.35 27.65
CA GLU A 355 12.45 -5.24 27.36
C GLU A 355 13.07 -6.56 26.87
N LYS A 356 12.56 -7.69 27.34
CA LYS A 356 13.09 -9.03 27.02
C LYS A 356 12.51 -9.65 25.76
N TYR A 357 11.46 -9.08 25.20
CA TYR A 357 10.85 -9.60 23.98
C TYR A 357 11.70 -9.24 22.76
N GLU A 358 11.73 -10.12 21.75
CA GLU A 358 12.55 -9.92 20.54
C GLU A 358 11.96 -8.92 19.55
N TRP A 359 10.67 -8.55 19.70
CA TRP A 359 9.98 -7.58 18.84
C TRP A 359 10.15 -7.86 17.33
N PRO A 360 9.66 -9.00 16.81
CA PRO A 360 9.75 -9.32 15.38
C PRO A 360 9.07 -8.27 14.47
N GLY A 361 8.04 -7.57 14.96
CA GLY A 361 7.41 -6.44 14.26
C GLY A 361 7.97 -5.07 14.66
N ASN A 362 9.10 -5.04 15.39
CA ASN A 362 9.84 -3.86 15.81
C ASN A 362 8.94 -2.81 16.50
N VAL A 363 9.16 -1.52 16.24
CA VAL A 363 8.45 -0.41 16.89
C VAL A 363 6.95 -0.46 16.58
N ARG A 364 6.55 -0.90 15.38
CA ARG A 364 5.13 -1.02 14.99
C ARG A 364 4.38 -2.04 15.85
N GLU A 365 5.01 -3.16 16.18
CA GLU A 365 4.41 -4.16 17.07
C GLU A 365 4.29 -3.64 18.50
N LEU A 366 5.32 -2.94 18.99
CA LEU A 366 5.30 -2.29 20.31
C LEU A 366 4.17 -1.26 20.40
N GLU A 367 4.08 -0.34 19.44
CA GLU A 367 3.02 0.66 19.35
C GLU A 367 1.62 0.03 19.40
N ASN A 368 1.38 -0.98 18.55
CA ASN A 368 0.11 -1.71 18.49
C ASN A 368 -0.22 -2.42 19.82
N LEU A 369 0.79 -2.99 20.48
CA LEU A 369 0.58 -3.63 21.78
C LEU A 369 0.17 -2.60 22.83
N ILE A 370 0.88 -1.47 22.92
CA ILE A 370 0.60 -0.44 23.92
C ILE A 370 -0.77 0.18 23.70
N GLU A 371 -1.13 0.50 22.44
CA GLU A 371 -2.47 0.97 22.10
C GLU A 371 -3.55 -0.01 22.56
N ARG A 372 -3.37 -1.30 22.25
CA ARG A 372 -4.30 -2.34 22.65
C ARG A 372 -4.45 -2.39 24.17
N LEU A 373 -3.35 -2.39 24.92
CA LEU A 373 -3.38 -2.41 26.39
C LEU A 373 -4.11 -1.20 26.96
N VAL A 374 -3.85 0.00 26.43
CA VAL A 374 -4.54 1.24 26.83
C VAL A 374 -6.06 1.11 26.68
N VAL A 375 -6.53 0.55 25.56
CA VAL A 375 -7.95 0.46 25.25
C VAL A 375 -8.64 -0.72 25.97
N THR A 376 -7.97 -1.87 26.09
CA THR A 376 -8.63 -3.10 26.59
C THR A 376 -8.55 -3.27 28.10
N THR A 377 -7.56 -2.65 28.77
CA THR A 377 -7.39 -2.79 30.21
C THR A 377 -8.48 -2.06 30.99
N LYS A 378 -9.14 -2.76 31.90
CA LYS A 378 -10.04 -2.18 32.89
C LYS A 378 -9.23 -1.60 34.07
N GLY A 379 -9.55 -0.38 34.48
CA GLY A 379 -8.81 0.35 35.53
C GLY A 379 -7.54 1.02 35.04
N ASP A 380 -6.90 1.79 35.90
CA ASP A 380 -5.81 2.71 35.50
C ASP A 380 -4.44 2.02 35.43
N ILE A 381 -4.27 0.84 36.04
CA ILE A 381 -3.00 0.14 36.09
C ILE A 381 -3.02 -1.07 35.15
N ILE A 382 -2.07 -1.08 34.21
CA ILE A 382 -1.81 -2.18 33.28
C ILE A 382 -0.81 -3.14 33.93
N THR A 383 -1.29 -4.34 34.27
CA THR A 383 -0.51 -5.39 34.93
C THR A 383 0.00 -6.43 33.94
N SER A 384 1.00 -7.21 34.33
CA SER A 384 1.63 -8.23 33.46
C SER A 384 0.67 -9.30 32.95
N GLU A 385 -0.45 -9.52 33.65
CA GLU A 385 -1.50 -10.48 33.28
C GLU A 385 -2.26 -10.08 32.01
N GLN A 386 -2.21 -8.79 31.65
CA GLN A 386 -2.89 -8.24 30.47
C GLN A 386 -2.00 -8.28 29.23
N ILE A 387 -0.69 -8.53 29.40
CA ILE A 387 0.21 -8.75 28.28
C ILE A 387 -0.15 -10.10 27.64
N PRO A 388 -0.30 -10.18 26.30
CA PRO A 388 -0.58 -11.44 25.61
C PRO A 388 0.39 -12.54 26.01
N SER A 389 -0.14 -13.74 26.22
CA SER A 389 0.66 -14.90 26.61
C SER A 389 1.76 -15.23 25.61
N SER A 390 1.61 -14.90 24.32
CA SER A 390 2.67 -15.06 23.32
C SER A 390 3.94 -14.24 23.63
N ILE A 391 3.79 -13.07 24.26
CA ILE A 391 4.89 -12.18 24.67
C ILE A 391 5.32 -12.49 26.10
N ALA A 392 4.38 -12.75 27.00
CA ALA A 392 4.72 -13.11 28.37
C ALA A 392 5.47 -14.45 28.46
N ASN A 393 5.07 -15.44 27.64
CA ASN A 393 5.67 -16.76 27.64
C ASN A 393 7.04 -16.82 26.95
N SER A 394 7.37 -15.90 26.03
CA SER A 394 8.73 -15.87 25.46
C SER A 394 9.79 -15.52 26.53
N VAL A 395 9.38 -14.77 27.55
CA VAL A 395 10.25 -14.39 28.68
C VAL A 395 10.37 -15.51 29.72
N THR A 396 9.35 -16.35 29.90
CA THR A 396 9.38 -17.52 30.80
C THR A 396 9.82 -18.82 30.13
N SER A 397 9.81 -18.90 28.79
CA SER A 397 10.30 -20.05 28.03
C SER A 397 11.81 -20.01 27.77
N SER A 398 12.49 -18.93 28.14
CA SER A 398 13.82 -19.10 28.73
C SER A 398 13.66 -19.77 30.10
N LYS A 399 13.37 -21.07 30.10
CA LYS A 399 14.11 -21.92 31.03
C LYS A 399 15.55 -21.50 30.79
N GLU A 400 16.19 -20.89 31.77
CA GLU A 400 17.64 -20.70 31.73
C GLU A 400 18.25 -22.09 31.58
N GLY A 401 18.40 -22.54 30.33
CA GLY A 401 19.13 -23.74 30.02
C GLY A 401 20.57 -23.51 30.44
N ILE A 402 21.22 -24.57 30.88
CA ILE A 402 22.64 -24.53 31.24
C ILE A 402 23.42 -24.03 30.01
N LYS A 403 23.98 -22.82 30.09
CA LYS A 403 24.83 -22.24 29.04
C LYS A 403 26.25 -22.76 29.22
N VAL A 404 26.77 -23.49 28.24
CA VAL A 404 28.15 -23.98 28.23
C VAL A 404 28.99 -23.02 27.38
N PHE A 405 29.85 -22.24 28.02
CA PHE A 405 30.61 -21.18 27.36
C PHE A 405 31.88 -21.66 26.65
N ASN A 406 32.44 -22.80 27.06
CA ASN A 406 33.68 -23.38 26.51
C ASN A 406 33.50 -24.88 26.23
N LEU A 407 34.24 -25.41 25.24
CA LEU A 407 34.25 -26.85 24.97
C LEU A 407 35.03 -27.58 26.07
N LEU A 408 34.31 -28.32 26.93
CA LEU A 408 34.87 -29.18 27.97
C LEU A 408 34.59 -30.65 27.65
N PRO A 409 35.44 -31.58 28.11
CA PRO A 409 35.09 -33.00 28.14
C PRO A 409 33.77 -33.20 28.89
N ILE A 410 32.87 -34.01 28.33
CA ILE A 410 31.49 -34.21 28.85
C ILE A 410 31.50 -34.60 30.33
N ALA A 411 32.46 -35.44 30.74
CA ALA A 411 32.59 -35.87 32.14
C ALA A 411 32.82 -34.70 33.11
N GLU A 412 33.64 -33.72 32.72
CA GLU A 412 33.95 -32.53 33.51
C GLU A 412 32.78 -31.55 33.54
N ALA A 413 32.10 -31.37 32.40
CA ALA A 413 30.91 -30.52 32.31
C ALA A 413 29.77 -31.04 33.21
N VAL A 414 29.55 -32.35 33.24
CA VAL A 414 28.55 -32.98 34.12
C VAL A 414 28.93 -32.81 35.59
N GLU A 415 30.21 -33.01 35.94
CA GLU A 415 30.68 -32.84 37.32
C GLU A 415 30.51 -31.40 37.82
N GLU A 416 30.82 -30.41 36.98
CA GLU A 416 30.72 -29.00 37.33
C GLU A 416 29.27 -28.55 37.54
N VAL A 417 28.36 -28.97 36.65
CA VAL A 417 26.92 -28.73 36.81
C VAL A 417 26.40 -29.38 38.09
N GLU A 418 26.82 -30.61 38.39
CA GLU A 418 26.43 -31.30 39.63
C GLU A 418 26.89 -30.54 40.88
N LYS A 419 28.14 -30.02 40.89
CA LYS A 419 28.67 -29.23 42.01
C LYS A 419 27.85 -27.95 42.22
N GLN A 420 27.57 -27.21 41.15
CA GLN A 420 26.81 -25.96 41.23
C GLN A 420 25.37 -26.19 41.71
N LEU A 421 24.71 -27.25 41.25
CA LEU A 421 23.37 -27.61 41.71
C LEU A 421 23.36 -28.05 43.19
N LEU A 422 24.35 -28.82 43.62
CA LEU A 422 24.47 -29.25 45.02
C LEU A 422 24.77 -28.07 45.95
N GLN A 423 25.62 -27.12 45.53
CA GLN A 423 25.91 -25.90 46.30
C GLN A 423 24.65 -25.04 46.46
N ARG A 424 23.92 -24.79 45.36
CA ARG A 424 22.66 -24.02 45.43
C ARG A 424 21.61 -24.72 46.29
N ALA A 425 21.52 -26.04 46.22
CA ALA A 425 20.61 -26.79 47.07
C ALA A 425 20.99 -26.69 48.56
N LEU A 426 22.29 -26.62 48.87
CA LEU A 426 22.78 -26.44 50.24
C LEU A 426 22.42 -25.04 50.77
N ASP A 427 22.60 -24.02 49.93
CA ASP A 427 22.29 -22.62 50.28
C ASP A 427 20.78 -22.42 50.54
N MET A 428 19.93 -23.14 49.82
CA MET A 428 18.47 -23.00 49.89
C MET A 428 17.81 -23.93 50.92
N TYR A 429 18.38 -25.10 51.22
CA TYR A 429 17.74 -26.12 52.02
C TYR A 429 18.64 -26.64 53.15
N LYS A 430 18.11 -26.61 54.38
CA LYS A 430 18.85 -26.98 55.60
C LYS A 430 19.03 -28.48 55.83
N THR A 431 18.35 -29.35 55.06
CA THR A 431 18.41 -30.81 55.26
C THR A 431 18.62 -31.55 53.95
N THR A 432 19.44 -32.60 54.00
CA THR A 432 19.77 -33.44 52.84
C THR A 432 18.55 -34.12 52.22
N THR A 433 17.49 -34.36 53.01
CA THR A 433 16.21 -34.91 52.53
C THR A 433 15.47 -33.91 51.62
N LYS A 434 15.43 -32.62 51.98
CA LYS A 434 14.80 -31.58 51.15
C LYS A 434 15.63 -31.27 49.91
N MET A 435 16.95 -31.31 50.02
CA MET A 435 17.85 -31.20 48.86
C MET A 435 17.61 -32.33 47.86
N ALA A 436 17.43 -33.56 48.35
CA ALA A 436 17.18 -34.74 47.52
C ALA A 436 15.86 -34.64 46.75
N GLU A 437 14.79 -34.18 47.42
CA GLU A 437 13.49 -33.92 46.80
C GLU A 437 13.59 -32.82 45.73
N ALA A 438 14.24 -31.70 46.03
CA ALA A 438 14.42 -30.59 45.10
C ALA A 438 15.29 -30.94 43.88
N LEU A 439 16.31 -31.78 44.06
CA LEU A 439 17.22 -32.23 43.00
C LEU A 439 16.72 -33.48 42.25
N GLY A 440 15.62 -34.10 42.69
CA GLY A 440 15.05 -35.29 42.06
C GLY A 440 15.94 -36.55 42.19
N ILE A 441 16.78 -36.63 43.22
CA ILE A 441 17.67 -37.77 43.48
C ILE A 441 17.47 -38.33 44.89
N SER A 442 18.04 -39.49 45.19
CA SER A 442 17.93 -40.09 46.53
C SER A 442 18.77 -39.33 47.58
N GLN A 443 18.30 -39.30 48.83
CA GLN A 443 19.04 -38.68 49.95
C GLN A 443 20.45 -39.28 50.15
N PRO A 444 20.67 -40.61 50.03
CA PRO A 444 22.02 -41.18 50.03
C PRO A 444 22.90 -40.68 48.87
N SER A 445 22.31 -40.40 47.70
CA SER A 445 23.02 -39.84 46.54
C SER A 445 23.50 -38.41 46.80
N VAL A 446 22.67 -37.57 47.42
CA VAL A 446 23.05 -36.21 47.83
C VAL A 446 24.23 -36.27 48.81
N SER A 447 24.11 -37.07 49.87
CA SER A 447 25.17 -37.20 50.89
C SER A 447 26.49 -37.71 50.31
N ARG A 448 26.43 -38.71 49.42
CA ARG A 448 27.62 -39.24 48.72
C ARG A 448 28.26 -38.19 47.82
N LYS A 449 27.48 -37.41 47.07
CA LYS A 449 28.00 -36.39 46.15
C LYS A 449 28.55 -35.16 46.87
N LEU A 450 27.91 -34.69 47.95
CA LEU A 450 28.45 -33.62 48.81
C LEU A 450 29.83 -34.00 49.37
N LYS A 451 29.97 -35.24 49.86
CA LYS A 451 31.25 -35.78 50.35
C LYS A 451 32.27 -35.97 49.23
N LYS A 452 31.85 -36.45 48.05
CA LYS A 452 32.73 -36.62 46.88
C LYS A 452 33.33 -35.28 46.42
N TYR A 453 32.56 -34.20 46.51
CA TYR A 453 32.95 -32.87 46.03
C TYR A 453 33.44 -31.92 47.14
N ASN A 454 33.57 -32.39 48.39
CA ASN A 454 33.98 -31.59 49.55
C ASN A 454 33.15 -30.30 49.75
N ILE A 455 31.84 -30.40 49.52
CA ILE A 455 30.88 -29.31 49.75
C ILE A 455 30.32 -29.49 51.16
N GLN A 456 30.57 -28.53 52.06
CA GLN A 456 30.18 -28.57 53.49
C GLN A 456 29.06 -27.61 53.81
#